data_AF-T0ZHH3-F1
#
_entry.id   AF-T0ZHH3-F1
#
_cell.length_a   1.000
_cell.length_b   1.000
_cell.length_c   1.000
_cell.angle_alpha   90.00
_cell.angle_beta   90.00
_cell.angle_gamma   90.00
#
_symmetry.space_group_name_H-M   'P 1'
#
loop_
_entity.id
_entity.type
_entity.pdbx_description
1 polymer ?
#
loop_
_entity_poly.entity_id
_entity_poly.type
_entity_poly.pdbx_seq_one_letter_code
_entity_poly.pdbx_strand_id
1 'polypeptide(L)'
;PQYSRARLQQWIEAGLVQVDGHNLRAKDKVLGGEQVHLTARFEADDRVAPEPLPLSVVYRDEALIVIDKPAGLVVHPGAGNARHTLQNALLALDPKLAMVPRAGLVHRLDKDTSGLLVVARTPQSHARLVSMLAAREIERIYMAVCTGVMTGGGTVDAPIGRH
;
A
#
# COMPACT_ATOMS: atom_id res chain seq x y z
N PRO A 1 -11.33 -10.30 -4.89
CA PRO A 1 -11.84 -9.08 -5.59
C PRO A 1 -10.68 -8.20 -6.08
N GLN A 2 -10.81 -7.54 -7.23
CA GLN A 2 -9.71 -6.79 -7.85
C GLN A 2 -9.52 -5.38 -7.27
N TYR A 3 -10.55 -4.80 -6.66
CA TYR A 3 -10.53 -3.44 -6.11
C TYR A 3 -10.94 -3.43 -4.65
N SER A 4 -10.35 -2.51 -3.88
CA SER A 4 -10.71 -2.31 -2.48
C SER A 4 -12.09 -1.65 -2.36
N ARG A 5 -12.79 -1.90 -1.26
CA ARG A 5 -14.10 -1.29 -0.97
C ARG A 5 -14.04 0.24 -1.02
N ALA A 6 -13.01 0.83 -0.43
CA ALA A 6 -12.82 2.29 -0.42
C ALA A 6 -12.66 2.87 -1.84
N ARG A 7 -11.98 2.14 -2.75
CA ARG A 7 -11.84 2.56 -4.15
C ARG A 7 -13.17 2.49 -4.90
N LEU A 8 -13.91 1.40 -4.73
CA LEU A 8 -15.24 1.27 -5.33
C LEU A 8 -16.18 2.37 -4.83
N GLN A 9 -16.13 2.69 -3.54
CA GLN A 9 -16.91 3.78 -2.96
C GLN A 9 -16.55 5.14 -3.58
N GLN A 10 -15.26 5.45 -3.73
CA GLN A 10 -14.82 6.67 -4.43
C GLN A 10 -15.38 6.76 -5.85
N TRP A 11 -15.39 5.67 -6.61
CA TRP A 11 -15.91 5.67 -7.97
C TRP A 11 -17.42 5.84 -8.03
N ILE A 12 -18.16 5.28 -7.07
CA ILE A 12 -19.60 5.52 -6.94
C ILE A 12 -19.86 7.00 -6.63
N GLU A 13 -19.14 7.58 -5.66
CA GLU A 13 -19.28 8.99 -5.29
C GLU A 13 -18.87 9.95 -6.41
N ALA A 14 -17.92 9.57 -7.25
CA ALA A 14 -17.50 10.31 -8.45
C ALA A 14 -18.44 10.14 -9.66
N GLY A 15 -19.51 9.34 -9.54
CA GLY A 15 -20.46 9.08 -10.65
C GLY A 15 -19.86 8.23 -11.78
N LEU A 16 -18.80 7.47 -11.50
CA LEU A 16 -18.12 6.59 -12.46
C LEU A 16 -18.71 5.17 -12.48
N VAL A 17 -19.74 4.93 -11.66
CA VAL A 17 -20.48 3.67 -11.57
C VAL A 17 -21.95 3.94 -11.84
N GLN A 18 -22.50 3.25 -12.83
CA GLN A 18 -23.92 3.26 -13.17
C GLN A 18 -24.52 1.88 -12.94
N VAL A 19 -25.77 1.86 -12.48
CA VAL A 19 -26.60 0.66 -12.34
C VAL A 19 -27.85 0.88 -13.17
N ASP A 20 -28.04 0.06 -14.21
CA ASP A 20 -29.09 0.23 -15.24
C ASP A 20 -29.15 1.64 -15.84
N GLY A 21 -27.96 2.24 -16.05
CA GLY A 21 -27.82 3.60 -16.59
C GLY A 21 -28.02 4.74 -15.58
N HIS A 22 -28.28 4.43 -14.31
CA HIS A 22 -28.47 5.43 -13.25
C HIS A 22 -27.29 5.49 -12.27
N ASN A 23 -26.93 6.69 -11.83
CA ASN A 23 -25.95 6.87 -10.74
C ASN A 23 -26.65 6.64 -9.39
N LEU A 24 -26.23 5.60 -8.67
CA LEU A 24 -26.72 5.29 -7.33
C LEU A 24 -25.73 5.77 -6.25
N ARG A 25 -26.20 5.93 -5.01
CA ARG A 25 -25.31 6.15 -3.85
C ARG A 25 -24.77 4.80 -3.37
N ALA A 26 -23.59 4.81 -2.75
CA ALA A 26 -22.95 3.59 -2.24
C ALA A 26 -23.79 2.81 -1.19
N LYS A 27 -24.80 3.45 -0.59
CA LYS A 27 -25.72 2.84 0.39
C LYS A 27 -27.04 2.35 -0.22
N ASP A 28 -27.33 2.71 -1.47
CA ASP A 28 -28.59 2.35 -2.10
C ASP A 28 -28.58 0.83 -2.36
N LYS A 29 -29.73 0.19 -2.12
CA LYS A 29 -29.85 -1.26 -2.25
C LYS A 29 -30.02 -1.62 -3.73
N VAL A 30 -29.35 -2.68 -4.13
CA VAL A 30 -29.61 -3.40 -5.39
C VAL A 30 -30.44 -4.64 -5.08
N LEU A 31 -31.32 -5.03 -5.99
CA LEU A 31 -32.23 -6.16 -5.86
C LEU A 31 -31.65 -7.44 -6.49
N GLY A 32 -30.63 -7.30 -7.33
CA GLY A 32 -30.00 -8.39 -8.05
C GLY A 32 -30.59 -8.56 -9.46
N GLY A 33 -29.73 -8.57 -10.47
CA GLY A 33 -30.11 -8.64 -11.89
C GLY A 33 -29.82 -7.35 -12.67
N GLU A 34 -29.54 -6.24 -11.97
CA GLU A 34 -29.16 -4.97 -12.59
C GLU A 34 -27.79 -5.05 -13.27
N GLN A 35 -27.62 -4.30 -14.35
CA GLN A 35 -26.35 -4.18 -15.06
C GLN A 35 -25.51 -3.05 -14.46
N VAL A 36 -24.30 -3.40 -14.00
CA VAL A 36 -23.33 -2.43 -13.46
C VAL A 36 -22.35 -2.04 -14.56
N HIS A 37 -22.28 -0.74 -14.86
CA HIS A 37 -21.31 -0.17 -15.78
C HIS A 37 -20.30 0.69 -15.01
N LEU A 38 -19.00 0.38 -15.16
CA LEU A 38 -17.89 1.10 -14.52
C LEU A 38 -17.04 1.77 -15.60
N THR A 39 -16.97 3.10 -15.59
CA THR A 39 -16.17 3.89 -16.55
C THR A 39 -14.86 4.40 -15.96
N ALA A 40 -14.58 4.09 -14.69
CA ALA A 40 -13.42 4.60 -13.98
C ALA A 40 -12.10 4.22 -14.67
N ARG A 41 -11.22 5.22 -14.80
CA ARG A 41 -9.84 5.03 -15.23
C ARG A 41 -8.92 5.05 -14.01
N PHE A 42 -7.83 4.30 -14.09
CA PHE A 42 -6.74 4.48 -13.15
C PHE A 42 -6.02 5.78 -13.53
N GLU A 43 -6.05 6.76 -12.65
CA GLU A 43 -5.23 7.96 -12.76
C GLU A 43 -4.05 7.82 -11.80
N ALA A 44 -2.88 8.19 -12.30
CA ALA A 44 -1.67 8.26 -11.49
C ALA A 44 -1.85 9.30 -10.39
N ASP A 45 -1.34 9.00 -9.19
CA ASP A 45 -1.27 9.99 -8.11
C ASP A 45 -0.13 10.98 -8.42
N ASP A 46 -0.48 12.12 -9.00
CA ASP A 46 0.45 13.17 -9.45
C ASP A 46 1.05 14.01 -8.31
N ARG A 47 0.54 13.84 -7.08
CA ARG A 47 1.03 14.58 -5.90
C ARG A 47 2.43 14.15 -5.47
N VAL A 48 2.88 12.97 -5.89
CA VAL A 48 4.19 12.41 -5.54
C VAL A 48 5.01 12.26 -6.82
N ALA A 49 5.99 13.15 -7.00
CA ALA A 49 6.87 13.09 -8.17
C ALA A 49 7.85 11.90 -8.07
N PRO A 50 8.14 11.20 -9.19
CA PRO A 50 9.23 10.24 -9.26
C PRO A 50 10.57 10.90 -8.91
N GLU A 51 11.41 10.21 -8.16
CA GLU A 51 12.75 10.68 -7.81
C GLU A 51 13.74 9.51 -7.83
N PRO A 52 14.78 9.51 -8.67
CA PRO A 52 15.73 8.40 -8.72
C PRO A 52 16.62 8.40 -7.47
N LEU A 53 16.38 7.45 -6.58
CA LEU A 53 17.20 7.15 -5.42
C LEU A 53 17.74 5.71 -5.52
N PRO A 54 18.96 5.42 -5.03
CA PRO A 54 19.47 4.06 -5.02
C PRO A 54 18.61 3.16 -4.14
N LEU A 55 18.08 2.08 -4.72
CA LEU A 55 17.29 1.06 -4.03
C LEU A 55 17.91 -0.31 -4.22
N SER A 56 18.02 -1.07 -3.13
CA SER A 56 18.41 -2.47 -3.17
C SER A 56 17.17 -3.34 -3.43
N VAL A 57 17.10 -3.96 -4.60
CA VAL A 57 16.02 -4.87 -4.98
C VAL A 57 16.49 -6.30 -4.73
N VAL A 58 15.91 -6.96 -3.72
CA VAL A 58 16.25 -8.34 -3.36
C VAL A 58 15.48 -9.35 -4.20
N TYR A 59 14.26 -9.00 -4.59
CA TYR A 59 13.41 -9.86 -5.41
C TYR A 59 12.47 -9.02 -6.27
N ARG A 60 12.12 -9.54 -7.45
CA ARG A 60 11.17 -8.91 -8.37
C ARG A 60 10.55 -9.95 -9.29
N ASP A 61 9.24 -9.91 -9.42
CA ASP A 61 8.48 -10.64 -10.43
C ASP A 61 7.41 -9.73 -11.07
N GLU A 62 6.41 -10.34 -11.72
CA GLU A 62 5.29 -9.64 -12.34
C GLU A 62 4.31 -9.05 -11.30
N ALA A 63 4.24 -9.64 -10.11
CA ALA A 63 3.25 -9.33 -9.09
C ALA A 63 3.78 -8.40 -8.00
N LEU A 64 5.06 -8.49 -7.63
CA LEU A 64 5.65 -7.75 -6.52
C LEU A 64 7.15 -7.47 -6.68
N ILE A 65 7.65 -6.57 -5.83
CA ILE A 65 9.06 -6.25 -5.65
C ILE A 65 9.35 -6.36 -4.15
N VAL A 66 10.50 -6.91 -3.77
CA VAL A 66 11.02 -6.84 -2.41
C VAL A 66 12.24 -5.94 -2.39
N ILE A 67 12.16 -4.90 -1.57
CA ILE A 67 13.23 -3.92 -1.37
C ILE A 67 13.90 -4.19 -0.03
N ASP A 68 15.22 -4.14 0.01
CA ASP A 68 15.97 -3.96 1.25
C ASP A 68 16.15 -2.46 1.50
N LYS A 69 15.29 -1.90 2.38
CA LYS A 69 15.26 -0.47 2.66
C LYS A 69 16.41 -0.12 3.59
N PRO A 70 17.27 0.86 3.26
CA PRO A 70 18.26 1.35 4.21
C PRO A 70 17.60 2.10 5.38
N ALA A 71 18.29 2.17 6.52
CA ALA A 71 17.95 3.11 7.59
C ALA A 71 18.14 4.57 7.10
N GLY A 72 17.39 5.50 7.69
CA GLY A 72 17.38 6.91 7.30
C GLY A 72 16.40 7.27 6.19
N LEU A 73 15.89 6.28 5.42
CA LEU A 73 14.94 6.51 4.33
C LEU A 73 13.49 6.45 4.82
N VAL A 74 12.77 7.57 4.66
CA VAL A 74 11.33 7.68 4.95
C VAL A 74 10.51 6.93 3.91
N VAL A 75 9.46 6.22 4.32
CA VAL A 75 8.65 5.41 3.40
C VAL A 75 7.69 6.23 2.54
N HIS A 76 6.89 7.09 3.17
CA HIS A 76 5.85 7.88 2.51
C HIS A 76 6.10 9.39 2.66
N PRO A 77 5.74 10.20 1.66
CA PRO A 77 5.69 11.64 1.81
C PRO A 77 4.75 12.06 2.96
N GLY A 78 5.15 13.07 3.72
CA GLY A 78 4.38 13.58 4.85
C GLY A 78 4.91 14.91 5.36
N ALA A 79 4.34 15.39 6.48
CA ALA A 79 4.82 16.61 7.13
C ALA A 79 6.32 16.48 7.47
N GLY A 80 7.12 17.46 7.02
CA GLY A 80 8.57 17.46 7.18
C GLY A 80 9.36 16.63 6.17
N ASN A 81 8.72 15.76 5.37
CA ASN A 81 9.37 14.95 4.33
C ASN A 81 8.46 14.84 3.10
N ALA A 82 8.37 15.91 2.30
CA ALA A 82 7.50 15.93 1.12
C ALA A 82 8.09 15.16 -0.09
N ARG A 83 9.41 14.95 -0.11
CA ARG A 83 10.19 14.29 -1.17
C ARG A 83 11.28 13.41 -0.53
N HIS A 84 12.13 12.79 -1.34
CA HIS A 84 13.23 11.94 -0.86
C HIS A 84 12.76 10.71 -0.07
N THR A 85 11.62 10.14 -0.47
CA THR A 85 11.03 8.97 0.21
C THR A 85 11.11 7.71 -0.67
N LEU A 86 10.93 6.54 -0.05
CA LEU A 86 10.85 5.27 -0.77
C LEU A 86 9.74 5.30 -1.83
N GLN A 87 8.60 5.95 -1.56
CA GLN A 87 7.54 6.07 -2.55
C GLN A 87 8.00 6.85 -3.80
N ASN A 88 8.76 7.94 -3.64
CA ASN A 88 9.34 8.67 -4.78
C ASN A 88 10.31 7.79 -5.58
N ALA A 89 11.16 7.04 -4.86
CA ALA A 89 12.13 6.13 -5.43
C ALA A 89 11.49 4.98 -6.21
N LEU A 90 10.40 4.41 -5.68
CA LEU A 90 9.64 3.36 -6.34
C LEU A 90 9.00 3.86 -7.64
N LEU A 91 8.44 5.06 -7.65
CA LEU A 91 7.87 5.66 -8.87
C LEU A 91 8.92 5.91 -9.96
N ALA A 92 10.17 6.21 -9.58
CA ALA A 92 11.27 6.30 -10.53
C ALA A 92 11.80 4.92 -10.98
N LEU A 93 11.80 3.94 -10.08
CA LEU A 93 12.25 2.57 -10.35
C LEU A 93 11.34 1.83 -11.34
N ASP A 94 10.02 2.05 -11.22
CA ASP A 94 9.02 1.43 -12.09
C ASP A 94 7.81 2.37 -12.28
N PRO A 95 7.71 3.06 -13.43
CA PRO A 95 6.62 3.98 -13.73
C PRO A 95 5.22 3.34 -13.66
N LYS A 96 5.09 2.00 -13.80
CA LYS A 96 3.81 1.31 -13.67
C LYS A 96 3.24 1.41 -12.25
N LEU A 97 4.09 1.60 -11.25
CA LEU A 97 3.67 1.76 -9.86
C LEU A 97 2.84 3.02 -9.65
N ALA A 98 2.91 4.02 -10.53
CA ALA A 98 2.03 5.18 -10.50
C ALA A 98 0.54 4.80 -10.56
N MET A 99 0.22 3.65 -11.17
CA MET A 99 -1.14 3.11 -11.30
C MET A 99 -1.57 2.23 -10.11
N VAL A 100 -0.65 1.97 -9.18
CA VAL A 100 -0.89 1.16 -7.99
C VAL A 100 -1.02 2.08 -6.78
N PRO A 101 -2.01 1.90 -5.90
CA PRO A 101 -2.15 2.75 -4.72
C PRO A 101 -0.84 2.86 -3.94
N ARG A 102 -0.45 4.10 -3.60
CA ARG A 102 0.79 4.42 -2.87
C ARG A 102 2.05 3.80 -3.47
N ALA A 103 2.14 3.72 -4.80
CA ALA A 103 3.24 3.07 -5.51
C ALA A 103 3.47 1.60 -5.10
N GLY A 104 2.41 0.89 -4.68
CA GLY A 104 2.49 -0.52 -4.29
C GLY A 104 2.80 -0.76 -2.81
N LEU A 105 3.05 0.28 -2.02
CA LEU A 105 3.37 0.14 -0.59
C LEU A 105 2.12 -0.26 0.21
N VAL A 106 2.16 -1.46 0.78
CA VAL A 106 1.08 -2.04 1.60
C VAL A 106 1.36 -2.02 3.10
N HIS A 107 2.61 -1.83 3.50
CA HIS A 107 3.05 -1.64 4.88
C HIS A 107 4.23 -0.66 4.91
N ARG A 108 4.70 -0.30 6.12
CA ARG A 108 5.82 0.63 6.31
C ARG A 108 6.84 0.07 7.29
N LEU A 109 8.06 0.59 7.18
CA LEU A 109 9.08 0.58 8.22
C LEU A 109 9.29 2.03 8.67
N ASP A 110 9.78 2.23 9.89
CA ASP A 110 10.16 3.56 10.34
C ASP A 110 11.44 4.04 9.63
N LYS A 111 11.68 5.35 9.70
CA LYS A 111 12.79 6.01 8.99
C LYS A 111 14.10 5.28 9.24
N ASP A 112 14.42 5.06 10.51
CA ASP A 112 15.70 4.49 10.94
C ASP A 112 15.68 2.95 11.08
N THR A 113 14.56 2.31 10.72
CA THR A 113 14.49 0.84 10.59
C THR A 113 14.91 0.43 9.18
N SER A 114 15.91 -0.45 9.08
CA SER A 114 16.29 -1.10 7.83
C SER A 114 15.55 -2.43 7.62
N GLY A 115 15.63 -2.96 6.40
CA GLY A 115 15.22 -4.32 6.09
C GLY A 115 14.13 -4.43 5.04
N LEU A 116 13.53 -5.61 4.97
CA LEU A 116 12.68 -6.02 3.84
C LEU A 116 11.32 -5.32 3.83
N LEU A 117 10.95 -4.83 2.66
CA LEU A 117 9.65 -4.24 2.35
C LEU A 117 9.07 -4.88 1.09
N VAL A 118 7.86 -5.41 1.19
CA VAL A 118 7.12 -5.95 0.04
C VAL A 118 6.31 -4.82 -0.60
N VAL A 119 6.47 -4.68 -1.92
CA VAL A 119 5.81 -3.68 -2.76
C VAL A 119 4.99 -4.40 -3.82
N ALA A 120 3.69 -4.12 -3.88
CA ALA A 120 2.81 -4.64 -4.90
C ALA A 120 3.08 -3.97 -6.26
N ARG A 121 3.21 -4.77 -7.32
CA ARG A 121 3.46 -4.28 -8.68
C ARG A 121 2.20 -4.06 -9.52
N THR A 122 1.06 -4.58 -9.07
CA THR A 122 -0.24 -4.44 -9.75
C THR A 122 -1.35 -4.09 -8.75
N PRO A 123 -2.48 -3.48 -9.19
CA PRO A 123 -3.62 -3.24 -8.31
C PRO A 123 -4.17 -4.52 -7.67
N GLN A 124 -4.16 -5.63 -8.40
CA GLN A 124 -4.62 -6.93 -7.93
C GLN A 124 -3.70 -7.49 -6.85
N SER A 125 -2.37 -7.44 -7.03
CA SER A 125 -1.44 -7.89 -6.00
C SER A 125 -1.47 -6.98 -4.77
N HIS A 126 -1.68 -5.67 -4.95
CA HIS A 126 -1.87 -4.73 -3.86
C HIS A 126 -3.09 -5.11 -3.01
N ALA A 127 -4.25 -5.32 -3.64
CA ALA A 127 -5.47 -5.71 -2.94
C ALA A 127 -5.28 -7.02 -2.14
N ARG A 128 -4.60 -8.02 -2.73
CA ARG A 128 -4.32 -9.30 -2.08
C ARG A 128 -3.34 -9.18 -0.91
N LEU A 129 -2.25 -8.43 -1.08
CA LEU A 129 -1.28 -8.22 0.00
C LEU A 129 -1.90 -7.46 1.17
N VAL A 130 -2.75 -6.46 0.91
CA VAL A 130 -3.51 -5.77 1.95
C VAL A 130 -4.43 -6.74 2.70
N SER A 131 -5.15 -7.63 2.00
CA SER A 131 -6.01 -8.61 2.67
C SER A 131 -5.20 -9.61 3.50
N MET A 132 -4.06 -10.08 2.99
CA MET A 132 -3.18 -11.00 3.71
C MET A 132 -2.58 -10.35 4.97
N LEU A 133 -2.19 -9.07 4.90
CA LEU A 133 -1.74 -8.31 6.07
C LEU A 133 -2.84 -8.18 7.12
N ALA A 134 -4.07 -7.86 6.70
CA ALA A 134 -5.22 -7.73 7.59
C ALA A 134 -5.59 -9.06 8.25
N ALA A 135 -5.48 -10.17 7.51
CA ALA A 135 -5.71 -11.54 7.98
C ALA A 135 -4.53 -12.13 8.77
N ARG A 136 -3.41 -11.39 8.92
CA ARG A 136 -2.16 -11.85 9.56
C ARG A 136 -1.55 -13.10 8.92
N GLU A 137 -1.69 -13.25 7.59
CA GLU A 137 -1.13 -14.36 6.81
C GLU A 137 0.32 -14.12 6.37
N ILE A 138 0.85 -12.92 6.59
CA ILE A 138 2.23 -12.55 6.27
C ILE A 138 3.04 -12.49 7.55
N GLU A 139 4.00 -13.41 7.67
CA GLU A 139 4.99 -13.41 8.74
C GLU A 139 6.07 -12.35 8.48
N ARG A 140 6.41 -11.60 9.52
CA ARG A 140 7.45 -10.56 9.49
C ARG A 140 8.33 -10.75 10.71
N ILE A 141 9.60 -11.07 10.46
CA ILE A 141 10.58 -11.34 11.51
C ILE A 141 11.58 -10.19 11.53
N TYR A 142 11.85 -9.68 12.73
CA TYR A 142 12.77 -8.58 12.96
C TYR A 142 13.91 -9.05 13.85
N MET A 143 15.11 -8.54 13.56
CA MET A 143 16.26 -8.68 14.44
C MET A 143 16.53 -7.33 15.11
N ALA A 144 16.70 -7.33 16.43
CA ALA A 144 16.91 -6.13 17.22
C ALA A 144 17.96 -6.38 18.31
N VAL A 145 18.63 -5.31 18.72
CA VAL A 145 19.49 -5.29 19.91
C VAL A 145 18.77 -4.49 20.99
N CYS A 146 18.59 -5.09 22.16
CA CYS A 146 17.85 -4.51 23.27
C CYS A 146 18.79 -4.16 24.43
N THR A 147 18.40 -3.17 25.23
CA THR A 147 19.08 -2.84 26.49
C THR A 147 18.61 -3.77 27.61
N GLY A 148 19.54 -4.24 28.45
CA GLY A 148 19.26 -5.17 29.54
C GLY A 148 19.42 -6.64 29.15
N VAL A 149 19.24 -7.53 30.13
CA VAL A 149 19.34 -8.99 29.94
C VAL A 149 17.95 -9.58 29.78
N MET A 150 17.69 -10.21 28.65
CA MET A 150 16.46 -10.99 28.45
C MET A 150 16.59 -12.34 29.17
N THR A 151 15.63 -12.67 30.03
CA THR A 151 15.62 -13.94 30.78
C THR A 151 14.80 -15.03 30.10
N GLY A 152 14.06 -14.68 29.03
CA GLY A 152 13.23 -15.59 28.24
C GLY A 152 12.49 -14.87 27.12
N GLY A 153 11.76 -15.63 26.31
CA GLY A 153 10.84 -15.10 25.29
C GLY A 153 9.45 -14.80 25.84
N GLY A 154 8.59 -14.19 25.02
CA GLY A 154 7.21 -13.89 25.40
C GLY A 154 6.42 -13.20 24.31
N THR A 155 5.20 -12.78 24.64
CA THR A 155 4.31 -12.01 23.75
C THR A 155 3.91 -10.72 24.45
N VAL A 156 4.05 -9.60 23.74
CA VAL A 156 3.54 -8.30 24.19
C VAL A 156 2.21 -8.06 23.48
N ASP A 157 1.11 -8.10 24.23
CA ASP A 157 -0.24 -7.78 23.76
C ASP A 157 -0.78 -6.57 24.53
N ALA A 158 -0.51 -5.38 23.99
CA ALA A 158 -0.90 -4.11 24.60
C ALA A 158 -1.27 -3.08 23.52
N PRO A 159 -2.29 -2.24 23.76
CA PRO A 159 -2.67 -1.19 22.81
C PRO A 159 -1.57 -0.11 22.71
N ILE A 160 -1.36 0.42 21.51
CA ILE A 160 -0.41 1.52 21.25
C ILE A 160 -1.20 2.79 20.91
N GLY A 161 -0.94 3.88 21.65
CA GLY A 161 -1.53 5.20 21.43
C GLY A 161 -0.63 6.14 20.60
N ARG A 162 -1.13 7.35 20.32
CA ARG A 162 -0.26 8.44 19.84
C ARG A 162 0.45 9.08 21.03
N HIS A 163 1.75 9.32 20.90
CA HIS A 163 2.55 10.16 21.78
C HIS A 163 2.78 11.51 21.11
#